data_AF-A0A250F2S3-F1
#
_entry.id   AF-A0A250F2S3-F1
#
_cell.length_a   1.000
_cell.length_b   1.000
_cell.length_c   1.000
_cell.angle_alpha   90.00
_cell.angle_beta   90.00
_cell.angle_gamma   90.00
#
_symmetry.space_group_name_H-M   'P 1'
#
loop_
_entity.id
_entity.type
_entity.pdbx_description
1 polymer ?
#
loop_
_entity_poly.entity_id
_entity_poly.type
_entity_poly.pdbx_seq_one_letter_code
_entity_poly.pdbx_strand_id
1 'polypeptide(L)'
;MKKSLKNTVLLALAMSLSFCSKNDDDNTGNDSVTRVQNPALMKELTASPEGWKLTYVSPDDSFGGYNFLMKFDDQGKVTMLSDLSATATPTTSGYSTQEEGRGLVLSFIGNNQIHRLADALQGAASIAHTGKVYQFLYTGKEGNNLKFQNLLLGNNASVVFQPATAADWSRTPALYKNIAPLSNNASHYYLKVSPTTGSPTTYPIEFTNRVLSLKNTPSKIATSATENGIAFHRAFTLGGQPFNELKRVENSNPPTYRTTVNGVTAELFYSLLSPDDYNSDDYQHINTQIEALAINTQVMKKYEYLTEAFYQDVLRVDATTDLYMVMMTFSGTVCQIEIGHNFEENNLSFISVNAKYELKNKRLYFTETDGTLTVDNEDLWNDPKNKAVLEQAKRALNRIYELGNQGYYVKKLDLSIRPFATNPIYFFQSYEHPQYAFLTWGQ
;
A
#
# COMPACT_ATOMS: atom_id res chain seq x y z
N MET A 1 16.71 33.27 -76.18
CA MET A 1 16.94 34.31 -75.14
C MET A 1 16.59 33.73 -73.78
N LYS A 2 17.54 33.78 -72.81
CA LYS A 2 17.41 34.01 -71.35
C LYS A 2 16.17 33.42 -70.62
N LYS A 3 16.20 32.74 -69.47
CA LYS A 3 17.12 32.54 -68.33
C LYS A 3 16.43 31.46 -67.46
N SER A 4 17.11 30.39 -67.00
CA SER A 4 17.55 30.18 -65.60
C SER A 4 16.48 30.36 -64.50
N LEU A 5 16.13 29.30 -63.75
CA LEU A 5 16.39 29.22 -62.28
C LEU A 5 16.02 27.85 -61.64
N LYS A 6 17.05 27.25 -61.01
CA LYS A 6 17.08 26.52 -59.72
C LYS A 6 16.41 25.14 -59.54
N ASN A 7 17.30 24.14 -59.50
CA ASN A 7 17.23 22.93 -58.66
C ASN A 7 16.80 23.24 -57.22
N THR A 8 15.84 22.49 -56.70
CA THR A 8 15.72 22.21 -55.26
C THR A 8 15.24 20.77 -55.13
N VAL A 9 16.20 19.87 -54.86
CA VAL A 9 15.96 18.47 -54.51
C VAL A 9 15.39 18.46 -53.09
N LEU A 10 14.16 18.00 -52.96
CA LEU A 10 13.47 17.82 -51.68
C LEU A 10 14.00 16.55 -51.01
N LEU A 11 14.79 16.70 -49.94
CA LEU A 11 15.32 15.60 -49.15
C LEU A 11 14.22 15.11 -48.19
N ALA A 12 13.44 14.10 -48.61
CA ALA A 12 12.49 13.42 -47.74
C ALA A 12 13.23 12.33 -46.94
N LEU A 13 13.63 12.67 -45.72
CA LEU A 13 14.22 11.76 -44.74
C LEU A 13 13.09 10.94 -44.08
N ALA A 14 12.70 9.83 -44.72
CA ALA A 14 11.85 8.82 -44.09
C ALA A 14 12.70 8.01 -43.10
N MET A 15 12.65 8.36 -41.81
CA MET A 15 13.08 7.47 -40.74
C MET A 15 12.04 6.36 -40.59
N SER A 16 12.28 5.23 -41.25
CA SER A 16 11.60 3.98 -40.94
C SER A 16 12.12 3.47 -39.59
N LEU A 17 11.30 3.60 -38.55
CA LEU A 17 11.38 2.79 -37.34
C LEU A 17 11.20 1.32 -37.75
N SER A 18 12.31 0.64 -38.03
CA SER A 18 12.30 -0.82 -38.12
C SER A 18 12.44 -1.35 -36.70
N PHE A 19 11.29 -1.64 -36.07
CA PHE A 19 11.23 -2.61 -34.98
C PHE A 19 11.89 -3.89 -35.49
N CYS A 20 13.10 -4.18 -35.01
CA CYS A 20 13.72 -5.47 -35.23
C CYS A 20 13.00 -6.46 -34.32
N SER A 21 12.03 -7.16 -34.92
CA SER A 21 11.46 -8.39 -34.40
C SER A 21 12.59 -9.35 -34.02
N LYS A 22 12.54 -9.86 -32.78
CA LYS A 22 13.34 -11.02 -32.37
C LYS A 22 13.13 -12.14 -33.38
N ASN A 23 14.17 -12.44 -34.15
CA ASN A 23 14.37 -13.77 -34.68
C ASN A 23 15.21 -14.53 -33.66
N ASP A 24 14.61 -15.60 -33.14
CA ASP A 24 15.30 -16.64 -32.40
C ASP A 24 16.21 -17.38 -33.39
N ASP A 25 17.43 -16.89 -33.56
CA ASP A 25 18.55 -17.67 -34.12
C ASP A 25 19.57 -17.88 -33.01
N ASP A 26 19.59 -19.11 -32.51
CA ASP A 26 20.26 -19.59 -31.30
C ASP A 26 21.79 -19.75 -31.45
N ASN A 27 22.45 -19.03 -32.37
CA ASN A 27 23.89 -19.22 -32.56
C ASN A 27 24.63 -18.12 -33.33
N THR A 28 24.59 -16.85 -32.92
CA THR A 28 25.65 -15.88 -33.27
C THR A 28 25.59 -14.65 -32.36
N GLY A 29 26.62 -14.46 -31.55
CA GLY A 29 26.79 -13.24 -30.76
C GLY A 29 27.37 -13.50 -29.37
N ASN A 30 28.43 -14.31 -29.28
CA ASN A 30 29.38 -14.20 -28.19
C ASN A 30 30.15 -12.88 -28.36
N ASP A 31 29.46 -11.73 -28.28
CA ASP A 31 30.09 -10.48 -27.88
C ASP A 31 30.37 -10.64 -26.39
N SER A 32 31.35 -11.50 -26.10
CA SER A 32 32.00 -11.56 -24.82
C SER A 32 32.56 -10.16 -24.61
N VAL A 33 31.83 -9.32 -23.87
CA VAL A 33 32.40 -8.15 -23.22
C VAL A 33 33.64 -8.68 -22.51
N THR A 34 34.83 -8.43 -23.06
CA THR A 34 36.08 -8.90 -22.48
C THR A 34 36.15 -8.33 -21.08
N ARG A 35 35.88 -9.20 -20.12
CA ARG A 35 35.68 -8.80 -18.74
C ARG A 35 37.03 -8.37 -18.19
N VAL A 36 37.21 -7.06 -18.04
CA VAL A 36 38.39 -6.53 -17.38
C VAL A 36 38.31 -6.86 -15.89
N GLN A 37 39.33 -7.56 -15.41
CA GLN A 37 39.46 -7.91 -14.00
C GLN A 37 40.78 -7.36 -13.44
N ASN A 38 40.68 -6.50 -12.44
CA ASN A 38 41.80 -6.12 -11.62
C ASN A 38 42.00 -7.16 -10.50
N PRO A 39 43.15 -7.86 -10.45
CA PRO A 39 43.39 -8.91 -9.46
C PRO A 39 43.31 -8.45 -8.01
N ALA A 40 43.65 -7.18 -7.73
CA ALA A 40 43.62 -6.65 -6.37
C ALA A 40 42.19 -6.53 -5.85
N LEU A 41 41.27 -5.93 -6.63
CA LEU A 41 39.87 -5.83 -6.22
C LEU A 41 39.18 -7.21 -6.22
N MET A 42 39.50 -8.08 -7.18
CA MET A 42 38.99 -9.46 -7.15
C MET A 42 39.37 -10.22 -5.87
N LYS A 43 40.62 -10.09 -5.42
CA LYS A 43 41.09 -10.69 -4.19
C LYS A 43 40.27 -10.21 -2.98
N GLU A 44 39.94 -8.92 -2.94
CA GLU A 44 39.10 -8.37 -1.87
C GLU A 44 37.65 -8.85 -1.96
N LEU A 45 37.05 -8.85 -3.16
CA LEU A 45 35.67 -9.32 -3.36
C LEU A 45 35.48 -10.81 -3.02
N THR A 46 36.52 -11.63 -3.21
CA THR A 46 36.49 -13.08 -2.91
C THR A 46 37.00 -13.42 -1.51
N ALA A 47 37.47 -12.43 -0.73
CA ALA A 47 38.04 -12.66 0.60
C ALA A 47 37.02 -13.13 1.65
N SER A 48 35.73 -12.82 1.45
CA SER A 48 34.65 -13.28 2.33
C SER A 48 34.02 -14.57 1.77
N PRO A 49 34.14 -15.72 2.44
CA PRO A 49 33.67 -17.02 1.92
C PRO A 49 32.16 -17.08 1.64
N GLU A 50 31.38 -16.35 2.44
CA GLU A 50 29.93 -16.23 2.29
C GLU A 50 29.53 -14.96 1.51
N GLY A 51 30.51 -14.25 0.93
CA GLY A 51 30.29 -13.04 0.18
C GLY A 51 30.04 -11.81 1.06
N TRP A 52 29.33 -10.85 0.52
CA TRP A 52 29.12 -9.52 1.09
C TRP A 52 27.65 -9.20 1.20
N LYS A 53 27.27 -8.45 2.23
CA LYS A 53 25.94 -7.84 2.37
C LYS A 53 26.00 -6.33 2.20
N LEU A 54 24.97 -5.80 1.56
CA LEU A 54 24.78 -4.38 1.26
C LEU A 54 23.33 -4.01 1.53
N THR A 55 23.10 -2.94 2.28
CA THR A 55 21.81 -2.24 2.30
C THR A 55 21.91 -1.06 1.33
N TYR A 56 21.27 -1.19 0.17
CA TYR A 56 21.21 -0.15 -0.85
C TYR A 56 20.06 0.80 -0.55
N VAL A 57 20.38 2.01 -0.09
CA VAL A 57 19.41 3.02 0.39
C VAL A 57 19.75 4.38 -0.19
N SER A 58 18.74 5.19 -0.48
CA SER A 58 18.96 6.57 -0.94
C SER A 58 19.45 7.45 0.22
N PRO A 59 20.49 8.28 0.02
CA PRO A 59 20.96 9.21 1.04
C PRO A 59 19.97 10.35 1.36
N ASP A 60 19.05 10.63 0.44
CA ASP A 60 18.10 11.75 0.47
C ASP A 60 16.67 11.31 0.84
N ASP A 61 16.50 10.07 1.31
CA ASP A 61 15.21 9.46 1.61
C ASP A 61 14.22 9.51 0.42
N SER A 62 14.71 9.42 -0.82
CA SER A 62 13.90 9.25 -2.03
C SER A 62 13.38 7.82 -2.22
N PHE A 63 14.09 6.81 -1.69
CA PHE A 63 13.63 5.44 -1.53
C PHE A 63 14.32 4.77 -0.31
N GLY A 64 13.69 3.73 0.24
CA GLY A 64 14.17 2.99 1.41
C GLY A 64 15.32 2.02 1.12
N GLY A 65 15.76 1.28 2.13
CA GLY A 65 16.84 0.32 1.98
C GLY A 65 16.37 -1.04 1.50
N TYR A 66 17.13 -1.59 0.55
CA TYR A 66 16.98 -2.95 0.03
C TYR A 66 18.24 -3.73 0.32
N ASN A 67 18.08 -4.94 0.87
CA ASN A 67 19.20 -5.76 1.31
C ASN A 67 19.62 -6.70 0.18
N PHE A 68 20.91 -6.71 -0.13
CA PHE A 68 21.53 -7.56 -1.15
C PHE A 68 22.65 -8.39 -0.52
N LEU A 69 22.68 -9.67 -0.83
CA LEU A 69 23.83 -10.55 -0.64
C LEU A 69 24.52 -10.76 -1.97
N MET A 70 25.84 -10.81 -1.96
CA MET A 70 26.68 -10.87 -3.16
C MET A 70 27.89 -11.76 -2.90
N LYS A 71 27.89 -12.97 -3.45
CA LYS A 71 29.02 -13.91 -3.37
C LYS A 71 29.75 -13.95 -4.70
N PHE A 72 30.99 -13.48 -4.69
CA PHE A 72 31.86 -13.39 -5.86
C PHE A 72 32.71 -14.67 -5.97
N ASP A 73 33.00 -15.09 -7.20
CA ASP A 73 33.95 -16.17 -7.48
C ASP A 73 35.18 -15.68 -8.26
N ASP A 74 36.18 -16.56 -8.38
CA ASP A 74 37.42 -16.30 -9.10
C ASP A 74 37.27 -16.31 -10.64
N GLN A 75 36.09 -16.67 -11.15
CA GLN A 75 35.74 -16.63 -12.57
C GLN A 75 35.03 -15.32 -12.97
N GLY A 76 34.93 -14.37 -12.03
CA GLY A 76 34.29 -13.08 -12.26
C GLY A 76 32.76 -13.13 -12.24
N LYS A 77 32.14 -14.18 -11.71
CA LYS A 77 30.70 -14.26 -11.52
C LYS A 77 30.33 -13.83 -10.11
N VAL A 78 29.12 -13.31 -9.98
CA VAL A 78 28.53 -12.95 -8.69
C VAL A 78 27.16 -13.56 -8.57
N THR A 79 26.96 -14.32 -7.49
CA THR A 79 25.66 -14.83 -7.08
C THR A 79 25.04 -13.83 -6.12
N MET A 80 23.80 -13.41 -6.38
CA MET A 80 23.10 -12.48 -5.51
C MET A 80 21.77 -13.00 -5.01
N LEU A 81 21.41 -12.58 -3.81
CA LEU A 81 20.09 -12.73 -3.21
C LEU A 81 19.63 -11.37 -2.69
N SER A 82 18.31 -11.12 -2.62
CA SER A 82 17.79 -9.87 -2.07
C SER A 82 16.51 -10.06 -1.29
N ASP A 83 16.14 -9.05 -0.52
CA ASP A 83 14.84 -8.95 0.15
C ASP A 83 13.78 -8.23 -0.71
N LEU A 84 13.97 -8.14 -2.04
CA LEU A 84 13.03 -7.47 -2.95
C LEU A 84 11.66 -8.17 -3.01
N SER A 85 11.62 -9.48 -2.76
CA SER A 85 10.37 -10.28 -2.74
C SER A 85 10.49 -11.45 -1.78
N ALA A 86 9.34 -11.96 -1.29
CA ALA A 86 9.30 -13.15 -0.43
C ALA A 86 9.82 -14.43 -1.10
N THR A 87 9.82 -14.47 -2.43
CA THR A 87 10.18 -15.63 -3.25
C THR A 87 11.50 -15.41 -4.00
N ALA A 88 12.31 -14.43 -3.56
CA ALA A 88 13.61 -14.18 -4.18
C ALA A 88 14.50 -15.41 -4.03
N THR A 89 15.03 -15.91 -5.15
CA THR A 89 16.02 -16.98 -5.19
C THR A 89 17.37 -16.43 -5.64
N PRO A 90 18.49 -17.06 -5.26
CA PRO A 90 19.80 -16.65 -5.74
C PRO A 90 19.90 -16.68 -7.27
N THR A 91 20.54 -15.68 -7.85
CA THR A 91 20.80 -15.59 -9.29
C THR A 91 22.25 -15.22 -9.56
N THR A 92 22.87 -15.83 -10.57
CA THR A 92 24.27 -15.62 -10.89
C THR A 92 24.41 -14.85 -12.20
N SER A 93 25.18 -13.78 -12.17
CA SER A 93 25.51 -12.98 -13.35
C SER A 93 27.00 -12.65 -13.35
N GLY A 94 27.41 -11.76 -14.24
CA GLY A 94 28.77 -11.29 -14.30
C GLY A 94 29.08 -10.05 -13.47
N TYR A 95 30.37 -9.80 -13.25
CA TYR A 95 30.88 -8.49 -12.87
C TYR A 95 32.20 -8.16 -13.57
N SER A 96 32.60 -6.91 -13.62
CA SER A 96 33.95 -6.45 -13.99
C SER A 96 34.54 -5.60 -12.86
N THR A 97 35.87 -5.53 -12.79
CA THR A 97 36.61 -4.68 -11.83
C THR A 97 37.57 -3.77 -12.59
N GLN A 98 37.04 -3.06 -13.59
CA GLN A 98 37.83 -2.25 -14.51
C GLN A 98 38.52 -1.09 -13.79
N GLU A 99 39.75 -0.79 -14.19
CA GLU A 99 40.40 0.45 -13.80
C GLU A 99 39.92 1.57 -14.73
N GLU A 100 39.29 2.57 -14.15
CA GLU A 100 38.88 3.80 -14.83
C GLU A 100 39.72 4.97 -14.31
N GLY A 101 39.69 6.13 -14.98
CA GLY A 101 40.51 7.30 -14.61
C GLY A 101 40.29 7.84 -13.18
N ARG A 102 39.33 7.29 -12.42
CA ARG A 102 39.03 7.62 -11.02
C ARG A 102 39.39 6.52 -10.01
N GLY A 103 39.83 5.34 -10.46
CA GLY A 103 40.16 4.18 -9.62
C GLY A 103 39.49 2.89 -10.09
N LEU A 104 39.44 1.88 -9.22
CA LEU A 104 38.88 0.56 -9.52
C LEU A 104 37.35 0.58 -9.41
N VAL A 105 36.65 0.27 -10.49
CA VAL A 105 35.19 0.28 -10.56
C VAL A 105 34.65 -1.14 -10.67
N LEU A 106 33.86 -1.54 -9.67
CA LEU A 106 33.05 -2.75 -9.72
C LEU A 106 31.78 -2.46 -10.52
N SER A 107 31.57 -3.16 -11.63
CA SER A 107 30.35 -3.08 -12.44
C SER A 107 29.65 -4.43 -12.50
N PHE A 108 28.34 -4.45 -12.28
CA PHE A 108 27.55 -5.67 -12.45
C PHE A 108 27.07 -5.82 -13.89
N ILE A 109 27.34 -6.98 -14.49
CA ILE A 109 27.09 -7.28 -15.90
C ILE A 109 26.03 -8.38 -16.02
N GLY A 110 25.00 -8.13 -16.81
CA GLY A 110 23.85 -9.02 -16.96
C GLY A 110 22.83 -8.88 -15.83
N ASN A 111 21.60 -9.33 -16.09
CA ASN A 111 20.49 -9.17 -15.16
C ASN A 111 20.71 -10.01 -13.88
N ASN A 112 20.52 -9.39 -12.71
CA ASN A 112 20.69 -10.02 -11.39
C ASN A 112 19.82 -9.26 -10.36
N GLN A 113 19.80 -9.69 -9.10
CA GLN A 113 18.92 -9.13 -8.06
C GLN A 113 18.98 -7.60 -7.98
N ILE A 114 20.18 -7.00 -8.00
CA ILE A 114 20.32 -5.53 -7.90
C ILE A 114 19.68 -4.79 -9.09
N HIS A 115 19.66 -5.40 -10.28
CA HIS A 115 19.01 -4.84 -11.47
C HIS A 115 17.48 -4.87 -11.39
N ARG A 116 16.92 -5.75 -10.53
CA ARG A 116 15.47 -5.83 -10.28
C ARG A 116 14.96 -4.75 -9.32
N LEU A 117 15.85 -3.91 -8.78
CA LEU A 117 15.44 -2.82 -7.89
C LEU A 117 14.46 -1.86 -8.57
N ALA A 118 14.64 -1.59 -9.87
CA ALA A 118 13.73 -0.72 -10.62
C ALA A 118 12.28 -1.24 -10.63
N ASP A 119 12.10 -2.57 -10.70
CA ASP A 119 10.78 -3.22 -10.67
C ASP A 119 10.12 -3.15 -9.28
N ALA A 120 10.92 -3.06 -8.22
CA ALA A 120 10.45 -2.94 -6.84
C ALA A 120 10.17 -1.49 -6.40
N LEU A 121 10.52 -0.52 -7.23
CA LEU A 121 10.28 0.90 -7.03
C LEU A 121 9.06 1.36 -7.85
N GLN A 122 8.45 2.45 -7.41
CA GLN A 122 7.30 3.08 -8.05
C GLN A 122 7.64 4.52 -8.48
N GLY A 123 6.98 5.00 -9.54
CA GLY A 123 7.06 6.39 -10.00
C GLY A 123 8.46 6.80 -10.50
N ALA A 124 8.84 8.06 -10.24
CA ALA A 124 10.10 8.63 -10.72
C ALA A 124 11.34 7.86 -10.24
N ALA A 125 11.29 7.27 -9.04
CA ALA A 125 12.40 6.47 -8.51
C ALA A 125 12.63 5.20 -9.35
N SER A 126 11.57 4.54 -9.81
CA SER A 126 11.68 3.39 -10.72
C SER A 126 12.36 3.80 -12.03
N ILE A 127 11.84 4.85 -12.67
CA ILE A 127 12.35 5.36 -13.95
C ILE A 127 13.85 5.72 -13.85
N ALA A 128 14.28 6.31 -12.74
CA ALA A 128 15.67 6.68 -12.51
C ALA A 128 16.64 5.47 -12.47
N HIS A 129 16.13 4.28 -12.11
CA HIS A 129 16.92 3.05 -11.98
C HIS A 129 16.74 2.08 -13.17
N THR A 130 15.72 2.27 -14.01
CA THR A 130 15.47 1.42 -15.18
C THR A 130 16.64 1.42 -16.16
N GLY A 131 17.07 0.24 -16.58
CA GLY A 131 18.16 0.06 -17.55
C GLY A 131 19.54 0.49 -17.06
N LYS A 132 19.69 0.83 -15.77
CA LYS A 132 20.98 1.24 -15.20
C LYS A 132 21.89 0.04 -14.96
N VAL A 133 23.16 0.23 -15.27
CA VAL A 133 24.25 -0.66 -14.84
C VAL A 133 24.69 -0.20 -13.45
N TYR A 134 24.68 -1.11 -12.48
CA TYR A 134 25.11 -0.80 -11.12
C TYR A 134 26.63 -0.80 -11.03
N GLN A 135 27.19 0.39 -10.78
CA GLN A 135 28.64 0.62 -10.70
C GLN A 135 29.04 1.25 -9.36
N PHE A 136 30.14 0.75 -8.81
CA PHE A 136 30.66 1.12 -7.50
C PHE A 136 32.17 1.37 -7.60
N LEU A 137 32.61 2.59 -7.30
CA LEU A 137 34.02 2.95 -7.24
C LEU A 137 34.61 2.49 -5.90
N TYR A 138 35.59 1.59 -5.92
CA TYR A 138 36.25 1.08 -4.72
C TYR A 138 37.11 2.16 -4.07
N THR A 139 36.90 2.42 -2.78
CA THR A 139 37.62 3.45 -2.02
C THR A 139 38.51 2.89 -0.91
N GLY A 140 38.51 1.56 -0.72
CA GLY A 140 39.40 0.86 0.20
C GLY A 140 38.67 -0.02 1.20
N LYS A 141 39.36 -0.36 2.30
CA LYS A 141 38.82 -1.17 3.40
C LYS A 141 38.75 -0.37 4.69
N GLU A 142 37.79 -0.72 5.53
CA GLU A 142 37.74 -0.29 6.92
C GLU A 142 37.46 -1.51 7.79
N GLY A 143 38.48 -1.99 8.51
CA GLY A 143 38.43 -3.30 9.15
C GLY A 143 38.18 -4.40 8.11
N ASN A 144 37.13 -5.19 8.34
CA ASN A 144 36.72 -6.26 7.42
C ASN A 144 35.76 -5.79 6.31
N ASN A 145 35.32 -4.52 6.33
CA ASN A 145 34.37 -4.00 5.37
C ASN A 145 35.09 -3.45 4.14
N LEU A 146 34.46 -3.59 2.97
CA LEU A 146 34.87 -2.87 1.76
C LEU A 146 34.03 -1.60 1.63
N LYS A 147 34.70 -0.49 1.30
CA LYS A 147 34.07 0.80 1.06
C LYS A 147 34.03 1.08 -0.45
N PHE A 148 32.89 1.59 -0.89
CA PHE A 148 32.71 2.06 -2.25
C PHE A 148 31.99 3.42 -2.26
N GLN A 149 32.14 4.14 -3.36
CA GLN A 149 31.23 5.20 -3.77
C GLN A 149 30.25 4.64 -4.80
N ASN A 150 28.96 4.88 -4.59
CA ASN A 150 27.92 4.56 -5.55
C ASN A 150 27.92 5.61 -6.67
N LEU A 151 28.07 5.16 -7.91
CA LEU A 151 28.14 6.05 -9.09
C LEU A 151 26.77 6.36 -9.70
N LEU A 152 25.71 5.67 -9.28
CA LEU A 152 24.34 5.93 -9.70
C LEU A 152 23.59 6.89 -8.76
N LEU A 153 23.87 6.81 -7.46
CA LEU A 153 23.26 7.71 -6.48
C LEU A 153 23.96 9.07 -6.49
N GLY A 154 23.17 10.13 -6.30
CA GLY A 154 23.69 11.49 -6.21
C GLY A 154 24.76 11.64 -5.13
N ASN A 155 25.66 12.60 -5.32
CA ASN A 155 26.74 12.95 -4.40
C ASN A 155 27.77 11.84 -4.11
N ASN A 156 27.88 10.83 -4.99
CA ASN A 156 28.82 9.71 -4.84
C ASN A 156 28.69 9.03 -3.46
N ALA A 157 27.45 8.74 -3.07
CA ALA A 157 27.11 8.20 -1.76
C ALA A 157 28.02 7.03 -1.36
N SER A 158 28.57 7.07 -0.15
CA SER A 158 29.38 5.96 0.36
C SER A 158 28.48 4.77 0.65
N VAL A 159 28.86 3.60 0.14
CA VAL A 159 28.24 2.32 0.47
C VAL A 159 29.27 1.38 1.06
N VAL A 160 28.83 0.55 2.00
CA VAL A 160 29.69 -0.37 2.74
C VAL A 160 29.23 -1.78 2.47
N PHE A 161 30.15 -2.61 2.00
CA PHE A 161 29.94 -4.04 1.85
C PHE A 161 30.51 -4.69 3.10
N GLN A 162 29.63 -5.29 3.89
CA GLN A 162 29.99 -5.99 5.12
C GLN A 162 30.13 -7.49 4.82
N PRO A 163 31.04 -8.22 5.47
CA PRO A 163 31.09 -9.68 5.31
C PRO A 163 29.74 -10.31 5.65
N ALA A 164 29.24 -11.15 4.75
CA ALA A 164 28.07 -11.96 4.99
C ALA A 164 28.45 -13.27 5.72
N THR A 165 27.43 -13.94 6.23
CA THR A 165 27.49 -15.25 6.88
C THR A 165 26.50 -16.20 6.21
N ALA A 166 26.66 -17.50 6.42
CA ALA A 166 25.70 -18.50 5.92
C ALA A 166 24.27 -18.26 6.47
N ALA A 167 24.17 -17.70 7.68
CA ALA A 167 22.88 -17.33 8.27
C ALA A 167 22.20 -16.17 7.52
N ASP A 168 22.97 -15.18 7.02
CA ASP A 168 22.40 -14.07 6.24
C ASP A 168 21.66 -14.62 5.00
N TRP A 169 22.28 -15.55 4.24
CA TRP A 169 21.67 -16.18 3.06
C TRP A 169 20.33 -16.87 3.34
N SER A 170 20.24 -17.51 4.50
CA SER A 170 19.00 -18.21 4.90
C SER A 170 17.91 -17.24 5.34
N ARG A 171 18.27 -16.06 5.85
CA ARG A 171 17.33 -15.11 6.47
C ARG A 171 16.87 -13.98 5.55
N THR A 172 17.70 -13.56 4.58
CA THR A 172 17.40 -12.42 3.69
C THR A 172 16.01 -12.47 3.04
N PRO A 173 15.54 -13.60 2.48
CA PRO A 173 14.20 -13.65 1.87
C PRO A 173 13.07 -13.43 2.89
N ALA A 174 13.28 -13.82 4.15
CA ALA A 174 12.30 -13.65 5.21
C ALA A 174 12.13 -12.17 5.64
N LEU A 175 13.15 -11.32 5.41
CA LEU A 175 13.11 -9.90 5.75
C LEU A 175 11.96 -9.17 5.04
N TYR A 176 11.61 -9.59 3.82
CA TYR A 176 10.48 -9.02 3.07
C TYR A 176 9.17 -9.04 3.86
N LYS A 177 8.96 -10.07 4.70
CA LYS A 177 7.74 -10.19 5.54
C LYS A 177 7.62 -9.08 6.59
N ASN A 178 8.71 -8.46 6.99
CA ASN A 178 8.72 -7.36 7.96
C ASN A 178 8.44 -5.99 7.34
N ILE A 179 8.31 -5.90 6.01
CA ILE A 179 8.07 -4.61 5.33
C ILE A 179 6.87 -4.65 4.39
N ALA A 180 6.60 -5.81 3.77
CA ALA A 180 5.47 -5.99 2.87
C ALA A 180 4.10 -5.63 3.46
N PRO A 181 3.78 -5.91 4.75
CA PRO A 181 2.51 -5.49 5.33
C PRO A 181 2.30 -3.98 5.30
N LEU A 182 3.38 -3.21 5.49
CA LEU A 182 3.36 -1.74 5.42
C LEU A 182 3.17 -1.28 3.97
N SER A 183 3.90 -1.87 3.03
CA SER A 183 3.76 -1.55 1.59
C SER A 183 2.37 -1.84 1.04
N ASN A 184 1.76 -2.95 1.48
CA ASN A 184 0.48 -3.42 0.93
C ASN A 184 -0.73 -2.76 1.59
N ASN A 185 -0.59 -2.24 2.82
CA ASN A 185 -1.72 -1.74 3.61
C ASN A 185 -1.45 -0.38 4.25
N ALA A 186 -0.58 0.45 3.66
CA ALA A 186 -0.14 1.72 4.23
C ALA A 186 -1.29 2.63 4.69
N SER A 187 -2.41 2.64 3.94
CA SER A 187 -3.62 3.40 4.27
C SER A 187 -4.28 3.03 5.60
N HIS A 188 -3.99 1.84 6.13
CA HIS A 188 -4.51 1.31 7.38
C HIS A 188 -3.47 1.29 8.49
N TYR A 189 -2.25 1.77 8.23
CA TYR A 189 -1.24 1.91 9.28
C TYR A 189 -1.18 3.34 9.81
N TYR A 190 -0.93 3.44 11.11
CA TYR A 190 -0.80 4.70 11.83
C TYR A 190 0.41 4.64 12.75
N LEU A 191 1.14 5.76 12.84
CA LEU A 191 2.23 5.91 13.80
C LEU A 191 1.72 6.65 15.04
N LYS A 192 1.63 5.97 16.17
CA LYS A 192 1.37 6.56 17.48
C LYS A 192 2.65 6.85 18.23
N VAL A 193 2.81 8.08 18.69
CA VAL A 193 3.91 8.53 19.54
C VAL A 193 3.35 8.86 20.92
N SER A 194 3.73 8.06 21.91
CA SER A 194 3.28 8.22 23.31
C SER A 194 4.42 8.81 24.13
N PRO A 195 4.31 10.07 24.61
CA PRO A 195 5.32 10.67 25.48
C PRO A 195 5.29 10.06 26.89
N THR A 196 6.28 10.40 27.71
CA THR A 196 6.31 10.04 29.14
C THR A 196 5.21 10.72 29.95
N THR A 197 4.84 11.93 29.55
CA THR A 197 3.79 12.75 30.17
C THR A 197 2.94 13.40 29.10
N GLY A 198 1.62 13.44 29.28
CA GLY A 198 0.68 14.02 28.33
C GLY A 198 0.04 12.98 27.41
N SER A 199 -0.79 13.45 26.47
CA SER A 199 -1.54 12.60 25.55
C SER A 199 -0.66 12.11 24.38
N PRO A 200 -0.85 10.87 23.90
CA PRO A 200 -0.23 10.41 22.67
C PRO A 200 -0.69 11.21 21.45
N THR A 201 0.18 11.35 20.45
CA THR A 201 -0.19 11.83 19.11
C THR A 201 -0.18 10.66 18.14
N THR A 202 -1.19 10.56 17.29
CA THR A 202 -1.25 9.53 16.24
C THR A 202 -1.16 10.20 14.88
N TYR A 203 -0.42 9.61 13.94
CA TYR A 203 -0.23 10.13 12.58
C TYR A 203 -0.65 9.07 11.57
N PRO A 204 -1.52 9.39 10.59
CA PRO A 204 -1.67 8.60 9.39
C PRO A 204 -0.35 8.60 8.63
N ILE A 205 -0.04 7.49 7.96
CA ILE A 205 1.22 7.36 7.24
C ILE A 205 1.02 7.19 5.75
N GLU A 206 2.09 7.41 5.01
CA GLU A 206 2.29 6.88 3.66
C GLU A 206 3.53 5.99 3.67
N PHE A 207 3.50 4.93 2.88
CA PHE A 207 4.61 3.98 2.80
C PHE A 207 4.84 3.52 1.36
N THR A 208 5.60 4.30 0.62
CA THR A 208 5.91 4.05 -0.80
C THR A 208 7.41 3.89 -0.97
N ASN A 209 7.86 2.94 -1.79
CA ASN A 209 9.27 2.67 -2.02
C ASN A 209 10.08 2.47 -0.72
N ARG A 210 9.46 1.86 0.31
CA ARG A 210 10.05 1.70 1.66
C ARG A 210 10.40 3.02 2.37
N VAL A 211 9.77 4.13 2.02
CA VAL A 211 9.88 5.41 2.73
C VAL A 211 8.64 5.59 3.60
N LEU A 212 8.85 5.78 4.90
CA LEU A 212 7.80 6.14 5.84
C LEU A 212 7.63 7.66 5.85
N SER A 213 6.45 8.15 5.53
CA SER A 213 6.08 9.56 5.63
C SER A 213 4.91 9.74 6.58
N LEU A 214 4.93 10.77 7.43
CA LEU A 214 3.79 11.10 8.29
C LEU A 214 2.93 12.13 7.58
N LYS A 215 1.66 11.80 7.33
CA LYS A 215 0.72 12.71 6.65
C LYS A 215 0.56 14.00 7.44
N ASN A 216 0.32 15.10 6.72
CA ASN A 216 0.18 16.45 7.27
C ASN A 216 1.43 16.98 7.98
N THR A 217 2.60 16.38 7.73
CA THR A 217 3.90 16.85 8.20
C THR A 217 4.94 16.74 7.07
N PRO A 218 6.07 17.47 7.14
CA PRO A 218 7.19 17.25 6.23
C PRO A 218 8.05 16.03 6.62
N SER A 219 7.70 15.30 7.69
CA SER A 219 8.53 14.23 8.24
C SER A 219 8.46 12.96 7.39
N LYS A 220 9.61 12.56 6.84
CA LYS A 220 9.81 11.28 6.18
C LYS A 220 11.16 10.65 6.53
N ILE A 221 11.26 9.34 6.32
CA ILE A 221 12.48 8.58 6.58
C ILE A 221 12.54 7.31 5.71
N ALA A 222 13.69 7.05 5.08
CA ALA A 222 13.95 5.77 4.42
C ALA A 222 14.00 4.64 5.44
N THR A 223 13.34 3.53 5.12
CA THR A 223 13.27 2.34 5.99
C THR A 223 13.86 1.13 5.30
N SER A 224 14.45 0.22 6.09
CA SER A 224 14.97 -1.06 5.62
C SER A 224 14.39 -2.18 6.46
N ALA A 225 14.13 -3.34 5.86
CA ALA A 225 13.73 -4.51 6.64
C ALA A 225 14.92 -5.05 7.45
N THR A 226 14.67 -5.47 8.68
CA THR A 226 15.63 -6.17 9.55
C THR A 226 15.02 -7.46 10.07
N GLU A 227 15.82 -8.32 10.72
CA GLU A 227 15.29 -9.55 11.32
C GLU A 227 14.21 -9.27 12.35
N ASN A 228 14.34 -8.16 13.08
CA ASN A 228 13.48 -7.79 14.20
C ASN A 228 12.35 -6.84 13.83
N GLY A 229 12.28 -6.33 12.59
CA GLY A 229 11.27 -5.35 12.19
C GLY A 229 11.77 -4.44 11.08
N ILE A 230 11.73 -3.13 11.31
CA ILE A 230 12.23 -2.11 10.37
C ILE A 230 13.27 -1.22 11.02
N ALA A 231 14.32 -0.87 10.27
CA ALA A 231 15.32 0.12 10.66
C ALA A 231 15.15 1.40 9.84
N PHE A 232 15.51 2.53 10.45
CA PHE A 232 15.56 3.83 9.81
C PHE A 232 16.95 4.11 9.27
N HIS A 233 17.06 4.70 8.07
CA HIS A 233 18.32 5.03 7.42
C HIS A 233 19.23 5.93 8.29
N ARG A 234 18.58 6.81 9.07
CA ARG A 234 19.17 7.70 10.07
C ARG A 234 18.21 7.80 11.25
N ALA A 235 18.64 8.42 12.34
CA ALA A 235 17.77 8.70 13.47
C ALA A 235 16.52 9.48 13.02
N PHE A 236 15.34 8.96 13.39
CA PHE A 236 14.06 9.58 13.16
C PHE A 236 13.53 10.16 14.47
N THR A 237 13.45 11.48 14.54
CA THR A 237 13.05 12.18 15.77
C THR A 237 11.54 12.12 15.95
N LEU A 238 11.08 11.43 16.98
CA LEU A 238 9.67 11.29 17.35
C LEU A 238 9.51 11.64 18.83
N GLY A 239 8.59 12.54 19.17
CA GLY A 239 8.42 12.98 20.56
C GLY A 239 9.71 13.52 21.20
N GLY A 240 10.59 14.13 20.40
CA GLY A 240 11.89 14.63 20.84
C GLY A 240 12.99 13.58 21.02
N GLN A 241 12.73 12.30 20.76
CA GLN A 241 13.71 11.22 20.93
C GLN A 241 14.17 10.63 19.59
N PRO A 242 15.45 10.24 19.44
CA PRO A 242 15.98 9.66 18.22
C PRO A 242 15.69 8.15 18.14
N PHE A 243 14.83 7.74 17.22
CA PHE A 243 14.57 6.32 16.93
C PHE A 243 15.42 5.84 15.76
N ASN A 244 16.03 4.67 15.88
CA ASN A 244 16.78 4.03 14.80
C ASN A 244 16.05 2.82 14.21
N GLU A 245 15.07 2.27 14.91
CA GLU A 245 14.30 1.10 14.48
C GLU A 245 12.94 1.04 15.17
N LEU A 246 11.99 0.33 14.55
CA LEU A 246 10.78 -0.18 15.17
C LEU A 246 10.77 -1.70 15.10
N LYS A 247 10.70 -2.35 16.27
CA LYS A 247 10.73 -3.81 16.37
C LYS A 247 9.33 -4.37 16.24
N ARG A 248 9.17 -5.44 15.48
CA ARG A 248 7.91 -6.16 15.36
C ARG A 248 7.52 -6.72 16.73
N VAL A 249 6.28 -6.48 17.13
CA VAL A 249 5.68 -7.03 18.35
C VAL A 249 5.32 -8.49 18.11
N GLU A 250 5.74 -9.38 19.01
CA GLU A 250 5.43 -10.80 18.92
C GLU A 250 3.93 -11.06 18.87
N ASN A 251 3.52 -12.06 18.08
CA ASN A 251 2.12 -12.49 17.92
C ASN A 251 1.15 -11.40 17.41
N SER A 252 1.65 -10.29 16.86
CA SER A 252 0.82 -9.27 16.20
C SER A 252 0.47 -9.66 14.76
N ASN A 253 -0.83 -9.62 14.45
CA ASN A 253 -1.36 -9.83 13.11
C ASN A 253 -2.63 -8.96 12.86
N PRO A 254 -2.62 -8.00 11.93
CA PRO A 254 -1.46 -7.54 11.15
C PRO A 254 -0.30 -7.07 12.05
N PRO A 255 0.96 -7.11 11.56
CA PRO A 255 2.13 -6.75 12.36
C PRO A 255 2.04 -5.37 12.98
N THR A 256 2.35 -5.27 14.26
CA THR A 256 2.61 -3.99 14.94
C THR A 256 4.11 -3.85 15.14
N TYR A 257 4.66 -2.65 14.98
CA TYR A 257 6.07 -2.35 15.21
C TYR A 257 6.19 -1.31 16.33
N ARG A 258 7.01 -1.57 17.35
CA ARG A 258 7.10 -0.74 18.54
C ARG A 258 8.52 -0.66 19.06
N THR A 259 8.93 0.54 19.47
CA THR A 259 10.18 0.77 20.21
C THR A 259 9.94 1.86 21.26
N THR A 260 10.65 1.80 22.39
CA THR A 260 10.66 2.85 23.42
C THR A 260 12.08 3.37 23.59
N VAL A 261 12.25 4.70 23.52
CA VAL A 261 13.53 5.40 23.74
C VAL A 261 13.29 6.46 24.81
N ASN A 262 14.05 6.40 25.92
CA ASN A 262 13.95 7.35 27.04
C ASN A 262 12.51 7.60 27.52
N GLY A 263 11.70 6.54 27.57
CA GLY A 263 10.30 6.57 27.99
C GLY A 263 9.28 7.04 26.93
N VAL A 264 9.73 7.56 25.79
CA VAL A 264 8.86 7.85 24.63
C VAL A 264 8.69 6.58 23.82
N THR A 265 7.46 6.20 23.51
CA THR A 265 7.14 5.01 22.71
C THR A 265 6.61 5.40 21.34
N ALA A 266 7.25 4.89 20.29
CA ALA A 266 6.73 4.96 18.92
C ALA A 266 6.16 3.59 18.53
N GLU A 267 4.93 3.60 18.02
CA GLU A 267 4.19 2.40 17.61
C GLU A 267 3.58 2.61 16.23
N LEU A 268 3.97 1.77 15.28
CA LEU A 268 3.33 1.66 13.97
C LEU A 268 2.36 0.48 14.00
N PHE A 269 1.05 0.76 13.97
CA PHE A 269 0.00 -0.25 14.15
C PHE A 269 -1.04 -0.18 13.03
N TYR A 270 -1.68 -1.31 12.78
CA TYR A 270 -2.76 -1.42 11.80
C TYR A 270 -4.12 -1.15 12.46
N SER A 271 -4.98 -0.40 11.77
CA SER A 271 -6.37 -0.18 12.15
C SER A 271 -7.25 -0.01 10.91
N LEU A 272 -8.41 -0.66 10.92
CA LEU A 272 -9.47 -0.40 9.93
C LEU A 272 -10.20 0.91 10.21
N LEU A 273 -10.13 1.40 11.44
CA LEU A 273 -10.68 2.68 11.85
C LEU A 273 -9.62 3.77 11.76
N SER A 274 -10.01 4.90 11.19
CA SER A 274 -9.24 6.12 11.33
C SER A 274 -9.29 6.60 12.79
N PRO A 275 -8.15 7.05 13.38
CA PRO A 275 -8.15 7.62 14.72
C PRO A 275 -9.11 8.81 14.81
N ASP A 276 -9.72 9.00 15.99
CA ASP A 276 -10.77 10.01 16.22
C ASP A 276 -10.38 11.44 15.85
N ASP A 277 -9.10 11.78 16.01
CA ASP A 277 -8.54 13.08 15.63
C ASP A 277 -8.65 13.36 14.12
N TYR A 278 -8.77 12.32 13.30
CA TYR A 278 -8.86 12.39 11.84
C TYR A 278 -10.26 12.11 11.29
N ASN A 279 -11.24 11.83 12.16
CA ASN A 279 -12.62 11.68 11.75
C ASN A 279 -13.27 13.06 11.54
N SER A 280 -14.09 13.17 10.50
CA SER A 280 -14.78 14.42 10.14
C SER A 280 -16.02 14.64 11.01
N ASP A 281 -16.52 15.88 11.00
CA ASP A 281 -17.78 16.23 11.64
C ASP A 281 -19.00 16.02 10.71
N ASP A 282 -18.84 15.26 9.62
CA ASP A 282 -19.90 15.05 8.61
C ASP A 282 -21.15 14.33 9.18
N TYR A 283 -21.01 13.62 10.31
CA TYR A 283 -22.15 13.06 11.05
C TYR A 283 -23.18 14.13 11.44
N GLN A 284 -22.77 15.39 11.60
CA GLN A 284 -23.66 16.51 11.95
C GLN A 284 -24.58 16.91 10.79
N HIS A 285 -24.32 16.46 9.56
CA HIS A 285 -25.19 16.70 8.42
C HIS A 285 -26.54 15.96 8.55
N ILE A 286 -26.57 14.86 9.30
CA ILE A 286 -27.77 14.05 9.52
C ILE A 286 -28.84 14.89 10.22
N ASN A 287 -30.03 14.95 9.63
CA ASN A 287 -31.19 15.72 10.07
C ASN A 287 -30.93 17.25 10.16
N THR A 288 -29.93 17.76 9.44
CA THR A 288 -29.67 19.21 9.30
C THR A 288 -29.46 19.62 7.84
N GLN A 289 -28.73 18.81 7.08
CA GLN A 289 -28.46 18.99 5.65
C GLN A 289 -28.95 17.82 4.81
N ILE A 290 -29.11 16.64 5.42
CA ILE A 290 -29.70 15.46 4.79
C ILE A 290 -30.75 14.89 5.73
N GLU A 291 -31.91 14.56 5.18
CA GLU A 291 -33.05 13.98 5.90
C GLU A 291 -33.18 12.48 5.63
N ALA A 292 -32.61 12.00 4.52
CA ALA A 292 -32.60 10.58 4.21
C ALA A 292 -31.24 10.11 3.69
N LEU A 293 -30.93 8.85 3.96
CA LEU A 293 -29.81 8.11 3.40
C LEU A 293 -30.34 6.88 2.70
N ALA A 294 -29.80 6.52 1.53
CA ALA A 294 -30.14 5.23 0.96
C ALA A 294 -29.01 4.54 0.18
N ILE A 295 -29.11 3.22 0.17
CA ILE A 295 -28.23 2.27 -0.51
C ILE A 295 -29.07 1.59 -1.59
N ASN A 296 -28.69 1.74 -2.86
CA ASN A 296 -29.25 0.97 -3.97
C ASN A 296 -28.29 -0.18 -4.18
N THR A 297 -28.71 -1.41 -3.88
CA THR A 297 -27.80 -2.55 -3.91
C THR A 297 -27.19 -2.74 -5.30
N GLN A 298 -27.96 -2.55 -6.37
CA GLN A 298 -27.50 -2.77 -7.75
C GLN A 298 -26.47 -1.71 -8.22
N VAL A 299 -26.49 -0.53 -7.62
CA VAL A 299 -25.51 0.53 -7.86
C VAL A 299 -24.31 0.35 -6.93
N MET A 300 -24.54 0.30 -5.63
CA MET A 300 -23.49 0.39 -4.61
C MET A 300 -22.58 -0.85 -4.56
N LYS A 301 -23.09 -2.04 -4.92
CA LYS A 301 -22.26 -3.25 -4.97
C LYS A 301 -21.14 -3.23 -6.02
N LYS A 302 -21.12 -2.24 -6.90
CA LYS A 302 -20.08 -2.04 -7.91
C LYS A 302 -18.91 -1.18 -7.41
N TYR A 303 -19.02 -0.62 -6.20
CA TYR A 303 -18.03 0.30 -5.62
C TYR A 303 -17.27 -0.36 -4.47
N GLU A 304 -15.96 -0.08 -4.39
CA GLU A 304 -15.03 -0.68 -3.41
C GLU A 304 -15.37 -0.39 -1.94
N TYR A 305 -16.20 0.61 -1.69
CA TYR A 305 -16.60 1.06 -0.36
C TYR A 305 -17.73 0.24 0.25
N LEU A 306 -18.43 -0.58 -0.54
CA LEU A 306 -19.35 -1.58 -0.02
C LEU A 306 -18.55 -2.83 0.34
N THR A 307 -18.33 -3.03 1.63
CA THR A 307 -17.57 -4.19 2.11
C THR A 307 -18.31 -5.50 1.84
N GLU A 308 -17.55 -6.55 1.54
CA GLU A 308 -18.09 -7.89 1.32
C GLU A 308 -18.90 -8.38 2.52
N ALA A 309 -18.43 -8.11 3.74
CA ALA A 309 -19.12 -8.47 4.97
C ALA A 309 -20.51 -7.81 5.05
N PHE A 310 -20.61 -6.51 4.73
CA PHE A 310 -21.90 -5.83 4.70
C PHE A 310 -22.81 -6.37 3.59
N TYR A 311 -22.28 -6.58 2.38
CA TYR A 311 -23.06 -7.13 1.28
C TYR A 311 -23.64 -8.51 1.63
N GLN A 312 -22.83 -9.42 2.13
CA GLN A 312 -23.25 -10.80 2.44
C GLN A 312 -24.25 -10.84 3.60
N ASP A 313 -24.00 -10.10 4.68
CA ASP A 313 -24.82 -10.22 5.89
C ASP A 313 -26.10 -9.37 5.82
N VAL A 314 -26.06 -8.24 5.12
CA VAL A 314 -27.18 -7.28 5.07
C VAL A 314 -27.96 -7.40 3.77
N LEU A 315 -27.31 -7.42 2.61
CA LEU A 315 -27.99 -7.21 1.33
C LEU A 315 -28.31 -8.49 0.56
N ARG A 316 -27.46 -9.52 0.63
CA ARG A 316 -27.61 -10.75 -0.15
C ARG A 316 -28.69 -11.65 0.44
N VAL A 317 -29.61 -12.12 -0.40
CA VAL A 317 -30.61 -13.14 -0.02
C VAL A 317 -30.10 -14.54 -0.38
N ASP A 318 -29.62 -14.72 -1.61
CA ASP A 318 -29.07 -15.98 -2.11
C ASP A 318 -28.04 -15.75 -3.25
N ALA A 319 -27.75 -16.77 -4.07
CA ALA A 319 -26.78 -16.67 -5.17
C ALA A 319 -27.22 -15.77 -6.34
N THR A 320 -28.51 -15.51 -6.47
CA THR A 320 -29.12 -14.77 -7.58
C THR A 320 -29.94 -13.56 -7.12
N THR A 321 -30.26 -13.49 -5.83
CA THR A 321 -31.19 -12.51 -5.26
C THR A 321 -30.51 -11.63 -4.23
N ASP A 322 -30.72 -10.32 -4.36
CA ASP A 322 -30.36 -9.30 -3.37
C ASP A 322 -31.62 -8.56 -2.89
N LEU A 323 -31.58 -8.03 -1.68
CA LEU A 323 -32.45 -6.92 -1.27
C LEU A 323 -32.17 -5.71 -2.16
N TYR A 324 -33.21 -4.97 -2.51
CA TYR A 324 -33.10 -3.91 -3.51
C TYR A 324 -32.52 -2.62 -2.92
N MET A 325 -32.99 -2.24 -1.73
CA MET A 325 -32.67 -0.95 -1.12
C MET A 325 -32.61 -1.04 0.40
N VAL A 326 -31.72 -0.24 0.98
CA VAL A 326 -31.77 0.17 2.39
C VAL A 326 -32.03 1.67 2.41
N MET A 327 -32.97 2.14 3.22
CA MET A 327 -33.23 3.56 3.43
C MET A 327 -33.25 3.87 4.92
N MET A 328 -32.72 5.03 5.30
CA MET A 328 -32.73 5.55 6.66
C MET A 328 -33.24 6.98 6.60
N THR A 329 -34.45 7.21 7.10
CA THR A 329 -35.11 8.52 7.10
C THR A 329 -35.11 9.09 8.50
N PHE A 330 -34.56 10.29 8.69
CA PHE A 330 -34.33 10.90 10.00
C PHE A 330 -35.37 11.99 10.26
N SER A 331 -36.04 11.92 11.41
CA SER A 331 -36.99 12.93 11.85
C SER A 331 -36.90 13.12 13.37
N GLY A 332 -36.56 14.33 13.80
CA GLY A 332 -36.33 14.64 15.21
C GLY A 332 -35.22 13.77 15.82
N THR A 333 -35.60 12.80 16.65
CA THR A 333 -34.68 11.84 17.31
C THR A 333 -34.91 10.40 16.87
N VAL A 334 -35.76 10.19 15.86
CA VAL A 334 -36.12 8.88 15.33
C VAL A 334 -35.58 8.75 13.91
N CYS A 335 -35.04 7.57 13.62
CA CYS A 335 -34.67 7.12 12.30
C CYS A 335 -35.59 5.95 11.93
N GLN A 336 -36.33 6.08 10.84
CA GLN A 336 -37.02 4.96 10.22
C GLN A 336 -36.04 4.23 9.32
N ILE A 337 -35.74 2.98 9.64
CA ILE A 337 -34.86 2.11 8.85
C ILE A 337 -35.75 1.21 8.01
N GLU A 338 -35.55 1.22 6.70
CA GLU A 338 -36.42 0.55 5.73
C GLU A 338 -35.60 -0.35 4.82
N ILE A 339 -36.14 -1.54 4.54
CA ILE A 339 -35.62 -2.48 3.56
C ILE A 339 -36.62 -2.59 2.42
N GLY A 340 -36.19 -2.21 1.22
CA GLY A 340 -36.97 -2.34 0.00
C GLY A 340 -36.58 -3.58 -0.79
N HIS A 341 -37.57 -4.25 -1.38
CA HIS A 341 -37.34 -5.32 -2.36
C HIS A 341 -38.33 -5.24 -3.53
N ASN A 342 -37.85 -5.56 -4.73
CA ASN A 342 -38.68 -5.67 -5.94
C ASN A 342 -39.12 -7.13 -6.11
N PHE A 343 -40.35 -7.45 -5.73
CA PHE A 343 -40.88 -8.82 -5.85
C PHE A 343 -41.27 -9.19 -7.29
N GLU A 344 -41.72 -8.20 -8.06
CA GLU A 344 -42.06 -8.29 -9.48
C GLU A 344 -41.53 -7.04 -10.19
N GLU A 345 -41.58 -7.01 -11.52
CA GLU A 345 -41.09 -5.87 -12.30
C GLU A 345 -41.80 -4.57 -11.87
N ASN A 346 -41.04 -3.62 -11.33
CA ASN A 346 -41.53 -2.36 -10.77
C ASN A 346 -42.50 -2.47 -9.58
N ASN A 347 -42.49 -3.58 -8.84
CA ASN A 347 -43.28 -3.77 -7.62
C ASN A 347 -42.39 -3.69 -6.37
N LEU A 348 -41.92 -2.47 -6.08
CA LEU A 348 -41.11 -2.16 -4.89
C LEU A 348 -42.02 -2.06 -3.66
N SER A 349 -41.70 -2.82 -2.62
CA SER A 349 -42.38 -2.73 -1.32
C SER A 349 -41.34 -2.67 -0.19
N PHE A 350 -41.70 -2.03 0.93
CA PHE A 350 -40.83 -1.87 2.08
C PHE A 350 -41.33 -2.58 3.32
N ILE A 351 -40.37 -2.99 4.14
CA ILE A 351 -40.53 -3.35 5.54
C ILE A 351 -39.60 -2.46 6.38
N SER A 352 -40.08 -1.95 7.50
CA SER A 352 -39.36 -0.95 8.28
C SER A 352 -39.46 -1.15 9.79
N VAL A 353 -38.51 -0.55 10.49
CA VAL A 353 -38.48 -0.44 11.95
C VAL A 353 -38.07 0.98 12.35
N ASN A 354 -38.61 1.48 13.45
CA ASN A 354 -38.16 2.75 14.02
C ASN A 354 -37.05 2.49 15.05
N ALA A 355 -36.01 3.31 14.97
CA ALA A 355 -34.94 3.36 15.95
C ALA A 355 -34.72 4.79 16.44
N LYS A 356 -34.49 5.00 17.73
CA LYS A 356 -33.95 6.27 18.22
C LYS A 356 -32.47 6.37 17.84
N TYR A 357 -32.02 7.60 17.61
CA TYR A 357 -30.62 7.86 17.30
C TYR A 357 -30.04 9.06 18.06
N GLU A 358 -28.71 9.06 18.20
CA GLU A 358 -27.95 10.16 18.77
C GLU A 358 -26.73 10.49 17.92
N LEU A 359 -26.38 11.77 17.84
CA LEU A 359 -25.17 12.26 17.18
C LEU A 359 -24.20 12.78 18.25
N LYS A 360 -23.10 12.06 18.47
CA LYS A 360 -22.07 12.44 19.46
C LYS A 360 -20.72 11.83 19.09
N ASN A 361 -19.63 12.30 19.66
CA ASN A 361 -18.29 11.69 19.50
C ASN A 361 -17.96 11.33 18.03
N LYS A 362 -18.31 12.22 17.10
CA LYS A 362 -18.12 12.05 15.64
C LYS A 362 -18.82 10.85 14.99
N ARG A 363 -19.91 10.36 15.59
CA ARG A 363 -20.62 9.14 15.16
C ARG A 363 -22.14 9.29 15.23
N LEU A 364 -22.83 8.50 14.41
CA LEU A 364 -24.28 8.23 14.46
C LEU A 364 -24.52 6.96 15.28
N TYR A 365 -25.23 7.06 16.41
CA TYR A 365 -25.60 5.92 17.25
C TYR A 365 -27.07 5.56 17.07
N PHE A 366 -27.38 4.27 17.02
CA PHE A 366 -28.73 3.78 17.30
C PHE A 366 -28.82 3.34 18.76
N THR A 367 -29.86 3.77 19.48
CA THR A 367 -29.92 3.63 20.93
C THR A 367 -31.09 2.77 21.41
N GLU A 368 -32.24 2.84 20.75
CA GLU A 368 -33.45 2.11 21.12
C GLU A 368 -34.23 1.72 19.88
N THR A 369 -34.86 0.56 19.90
CA THR A 369 -35.91 0.17 18.95
C THR A 369 -37.00 -0.56 19.70
N ASP A 370 -38.26 -0.37 19.31
CA ASP A 370 -39.38 -1.15 19.85
C ASP A 370 -39.55 -2.51 19.14
N GLY A 371 -38.76 -2.75 18.09
CA GLY A 371 -38.83 -3.97 17.27
C GLY A 371 -40.13 -4.10 16.47
N THR A 372 -40.99 -3.09 16.47
CA THR A 372 -42.27 -3.12 15.76
C THR A 372 -42.01 -2.97 14.26
N LEU A 373 -42.32 -4.01 13.50
CA LEU A 373 -42.19 -3.98 12.05
C LEU A 373 -43.42 -3.34 11.41
N THR A 374 -43.19 -2.39 10.50
CA THR A 374 -44.22 -1.85 9.60
C THR A 374 -43.98 -2.39 8.20
N VAL A 375 -45.04 -2.87 7.54
CA VAL A 375 -44.94 -3.49 6.21
C VAL A 375 -45.95 -2.82 5.27
N ASP A 376 -45.50 -2.36 4.11
CA ASP A 376 -46.37 -1.67 3.15
C ASP A 376 -47.40 -2.61 2.49
N ASN A 377 -47.01 -3.86 2.26
CA ASN A 377 -47.86 -4.88 1.63
C ASN A 377 -47.66 -6.24 2.31
N GLU A 378 -48.42 -6.50 3.37
CA GLU A 378 -48.29 -7.72 4.17
C GLU A 378 -48.48 -9.00 3.37
N ASP A 379 -49.44 -9.04 2.44
CA ASP A 379 -49.70 -10.22 1.60
C ASP A 379 -48.49 -10.59 0.76
N LEU A 380 -47.81 -9.59 0.19
CA LEU A 380 -46.64 -9.80 -0.66
C LEU A 380 -45.44 -10.31 0.14
N TRP A 381 -45.17 -9.69 1.30
CA TRP A 381 -44.05 -10.07 2.16
C TRP A 381 -44.27 -11.44 2.82
N ASN A 382 -45.52 -11.80 3.14
CA ASN A 382 -45.86 -13.07 3.78
C ASN A 382 -46.16 -14.21 2.80
N ASP A 383 -46.15 -13.97 1.49
CA ASP A 383 -46.28 -15.03 0.47
C ASP A 383 -45.17 -16.10 0.71
N PRO A 384 -45.52 -17.40 0.82
CA PRO A 384 -44.55 -18.47 1.03
C PRO A 384 -43.38 -18.48 0.03
N LYS A 385 -43.59 -18.01 -1.21
CA LYS A 385 -42.52 -17.93 -2.23
C LYS A 385 -41.44 -16.91 -1.87
N ASN A 386 -41.80 -15.91 -1.07
CA ASN A 386 -40.97 -14.77 -0.68
C ASN A 386 -40.30 -14.93 0.68
N LYS A 387 -40.46 -16.10 1.32
CA LYS A 387 -39.97 -16.37 2.67
C LYS A 387 -38.48 -16.04 2.86
N ALA A 388 -37.62 -16.38 1.90
CA ALA A 388 -36.19 -16.09 2.00
C ALA A 388 -35.89 -14.58 2.02
N VAL A 389 -36.62 -13.80 1.21
CA VAL A 389 -36.51 -12.34 1.15
C VAL A 389 -36.97 -11.72 2.47
N LEU A 390 -38.14 -12.13 2.99
CA LEU A 390 -38.65 -11.62 4.27
C LEU A 390 -37.67 -11.89 5.42
N GLU A 391 -37.14 -13.12 5.49
CA GLU A 391 -36.20 -13.48 6.55
C GLU A 391 -34.87 -12.71 6.43
N GLN A 392 -34.39 -12.46 5.22
CA GLN A 392 -33.21 -11.61 5.02
C GLN A 392 -33.51 -10.14 5.34
N ALA A 393 -34.68 -9.61 4.99
CA ALA A 393 -35.04 -8.23 5.31
C ALA A 393 -35.13 -7.97 6.82
N LYS A 394 -35.71 -8.91 7.59
CA LYS A 394 -35.71 -8.85 9.06
C LYS A 394 -34.29 -8.88 9.63
N ARG A 395 -33.42 -9.76 9.11
CA ARG A 395 -32.01 -9.80 9.50
C ARG A 395 -31.30 -8.50 9.18
N ALA A 396 -31.54 -7.92 8.00
CA ALA A 396 -30.94 -6.67 7.56
C ALA A 396 -31.33 -5.49 8.48
N LEU A 397 -32.62 -5.34 8.82
CA LEU A 397 -33.10 -4.32 9.76
C LEU A 397 -32.38 -4.41 11.10
N ASN A 398 -32.35 -5.62 11.69
CA ASN A 398 -31.64 -5.85 12.95
C ASN A 398 -30.14 -5.58 12.81
N ARG A 399 -29.52 -6.01 11.72
CA ARG A 399 -28.07 -5.86 11.54
C ARG A 399 -27.65 -4.41 11.37
N ILE A 400 -28.44 -3.59 10.66
CA ILE A 400 -28.19 -2.15 10.54
C ILE A 400 -28.31 -1.46 11.91
N TYR A 401 -29.31 -1.84 12.71
CA TYR A 401 -29.43 -1.33 14.07
C TYR A 401 -28.20 -1.72 14.93
N GLU A 402 -27.87 -3.02 14.98
CA GLU A 402 -26.77 -3.57 15.79
C GLU A 402 -25.41 -2.94 15.45
N LEU A 403 -25.10 -2.85 14.16
CA LEU A 403 -23.85 -2.26 13.67
C LEU A 403 -23.72 -0.77 14.08
N GLY A 404 -24.82 -0.10 14.36
CA GLY A 404 -24.88 1.28 14.84
C GLY A 404 -24.94 1.46 16.36
N ASN A 405 -24.97 0.39 17.16
CA ASN A 405 -25.07 0.49 18.64
C ASN A 405 -23.87 1.22 19.27
N GLN A 406 -22.66 0.93 18.81
CA GLN A 406 -21.44 1.67 19.19
C GLN A 406 -21.13 2.83 18.22
N GLY A 407 -22.06 3.12 17.33
CA GLY A 407 -22.01 4.22 16.39
C GLY A 407 -21.31 3.93 15.07
N TYR A 408 -21.78 4.59 14.02
CA TYR A 408 -21.13 4.65 12.72
C TYR A 408 -20.29 5.91 12.61
N TYR A 409 -19.05 5.79 12.13
CA TYR A 409 -18.37 6.94 11.56
C TYR A 409 -19.03 7.32 10.24
N VAL A 410 -19.20 8.61 10.04
CA VAL A 410 -19.84 9.19 8.86
C VAL A 410 -18.84 10.10 8.19
N LYS A 411 -18.61 9.89 6.89
CA LYS A 411 -17.71 10.74 6.10
C LYS A 411 -18.35 11.08 4.76
N LYS A 412 -18.43 12.37 4.43
CA LYS A 412 -18.81 12.82 3.10
C LYS A 412 -17.66 12.57 2.14
N LEU A 413 -17.94 11.95 1.00
CA LEU A 413 -16.95 11.66 -0.04
C LEU A 413 -17.09 12.65 -1.19
N ASP A 414 -15.96 13.04 -1.76
CA ASP A 414 -15.91 13.78 -3.03
C ASP A 414 -16.07 12.80 -4.21
N LEU A 415 -17.26 12.22 -4.31
CA LEU A 415 -17.65 11.24 -5.32
C LEU A 415 -19.00 11.61 -5.92
N SER A 416 -19.16 11.34 -7.21
CA SER A 416 -20.44 11.44 -7.91
C SER A 416 -20.80 10.08 -8.51
N ILE A 417 -21.93 9.53 -8.10
CA ILE A 417 -22.39 8.18 -8.49
C ILE A 417 -23.71 8.32 -9.27
N ARG A 418 -23.74 7.83 -10.52
CA ARG A 418 -24.98 7.80 -11.33
C ARG A 418 -25.91 6.66 -10.87
N PRO A 419 -27.24 6.82 -10.95
CA PRO A 419 -27.99 7.93 -11.56
C PRO A 419 -28.12 9.18 -10.66
N PHE A 420 -27.77 9.08 -9.37
CA PHE A 420 -27.96 10.13 -8.37
C PHE A 420 -26.78 11.12 -8.29
N ALA A 421 -26.27 11.56 -9.45
CA ALA A 421 -25.02 12.31 -9.54
C ALA A 421 -25.01 13.64 -8.78
N THR A 422 -26.20 14.18 -8.45
CA THR A 422 -26.41 15.43 -7.71
C THR A 422 -26.46 15.25 -6.20
N ASN A 423 -26.65 14.03 -5.71
CA ASN A 423 -26.79 13.75 -4.28
C ASN A 423 -25.39 13.59 -3.64
N PRO A 424 -25.16 14.14 -2.43
CA PRO A 424 -23.92 13.90 -1.71
C PRO A 424 -23.77 12.42 -1.37
N ILE A 425 -22.55 11.89 -1.50
CA ILE A 425 -22.23 10.51 -1.13
C ILE A 425 -21.60 10.50 0.26
N TYR A 426 -22.08 9.60 1.11
CA TYR A 426 -21.55 9.38 2.45
C TYR A 426 -21.05 7.94 2.57
N PHE A 427 -19.95 7.80 3.28
CA PHE A 427 -19.38 6.53 3.73
C PHE A 427 -19.70 6.33 5.20
N PHE A 428 -20.21 5.14 5.51
CA PHE A 428 -20.51 4.69 6.86
C PHE A 428 -19.63 3.50 7.20
N GLN A 429 -19.04 3.52 8.39
CA GLN A 429 -18.27 2.39 8.92
C GLN A 429 -18.62 2.17 10.38
N SER A 430 -18.97 0.93 10.75
CA SER A 430 -19.29 0.60 12.13
C SER A 430 -18.03 0.71 13.00
N TYR A 431 -18.16 1.32 14.18
CA TYR A 431 -17.07 1.43 15.14
C TYR A 431 -16.69 0.07 15.75
N GLU A 432 -17.67 -0.70 16.21
CA GLU A 432 -17.41 -2.00 16.85
C GLU A 432 -17.02 -3.08 15.84
N HIS A 433 -17.55 -2.97 14.62
CA HIS A 433 -17.33 -3.94 13.55
C HIS A 433 -16.81 -3.25 12.28
N PRO A 434 -15.55 -2.79 12.26
CA PRO A 434 -15.03 -1.92 11.20
C PRO A 434 -14.89 -2.59 9.83
N GLN A 435 -15.02 -3.91 9.76
CA GLN A 435 -15.15 -4.65 8.51
C GLN A 435 -16.50 -4.43 7.80
N TYR A 436 -17.48 -3.83 8.49
CA TYR A 436 -18.77 -3.45 7.91
C TYR A 436 -18.75 -1.97 7.58
N ALA A 437 -18.66 -1.70 6.29
CA ALA A 437 -18.77 -0.36 5.73
C ALA A 437 -19.57 -0.36 4.43
N PHE A 438 -20.22 0.78 4.16
CA PHE A 438 -21.10 0.96 3.02
C PHE A 438 -21.19 2.42 2.59
N LEU A 439 -21.66 2.63 1.35
CA LEU A 439 -21.98 3.94 0.80
C LEU A 439 -23.48 4.18 0.78
N THR A 440 -23.86 5.43 1.03
CA THR A 440 -25.21 5.93 0.86
C THR A 440 -25.18 7.21 0.02
N TRP A 441 -26.22 7.47 -0.76
CA TRP A 441 -26.52 8.86 -1.11
C TRP A 441 -27.30 9.52 0.02
N GLY A 442 -27.06 10.80 0.25
CA GLY A 442 -27.88 11.65 1.11
C GLY A 442 -28.90 12.43 0.29
N GLN A 443 -30.08 12.63 0.84
CA GLN A 443 -31.14 13.48 0.28
C GLN A 443 -31.49 14.59 1.24
#